data_AF-A0A954K6T3-F1
#
_entry.id   AF-A0A954K6T3-F1
#
_cell.length_a   1.000
_cell.length_b   1.000
_cell.length_c   1.000
_cell.angle_alpha   90.00
_cell.angle_beta   90.00
_cell.angle_gamma   90.00
#
_symmetry.space_group_name_H-M   'P 1'
#
loop_
_entity.id
_entity.type
_entity.pdbx_description
1 polymer ?
#
loop_
_entity_poly.entity_id
_entity_poly.type
_entity_poly.pdbx_seq_one_letter_code
_entity_poly.pdbx_strand_id
1 'polypeptide(L)'
;GHMSVAWFTSPSIDGPYTWCDKIGEGHPDPDIGFAEGRFYLFTQQSTDFVSPGPWVEQVEVRVGVDTTNDGTPDTWTDWTEVKETYDDTPGLSKHVKRTPAKLDLTGLPAGYGCSFELKLKDTTENKSKPMIDKVTLTFE
;
A
#
# COMPACT_ATOMS: atom_id res chain seq x y z
N GLY A 1 13.81 -5.74 22.25
CA GLY A 1 15.24 -5.82 21.88
C GLY A 1 15.54 -4.72 20.90
N HIS A 2 16.70 -4.07 20.99
CA HIS A 2 17.13 -3.08 20.01
C HIS A 2 17.62 -3.79 18.75
N MET A 3 17.22 -3.31 17.57
CA MET A 3 17.68 -3.86 16.30
C MET A 3 19.02 -3.23 15.91
N SER A 4 19.89 -4.03 15.31
CA SER A 4 21.27 -3.65 15.00
C SER A 4 21.76 -4.28 13.72
N VAL A 5 22.70 -3.60 13.05
CA VAL A 5 23.25 -4.02 11.75
C VAL A 5 24.63 -4.65 11.95
N ALA A 6 24.83 -5.82 11.33
CA ALA A 6 26.13 -6.47 11.20
C ALA A 6 26.52 -6.56 9.73
N TRP A 7 27.82 -6.64 9.45
CA TRP A 7 28.31 -6.87 8.09
C TRP A 7 29.19 -8.10 8.02
N PHE A 8 29.12 -8.74 6.86
CA PHE A 8 29.79 -9.98 6.54
C PHE A 8 30.46 -9.84 5.17
N THR A 9 31.52 -10.60 4.96
CA THR A 9 32.20 -10.69 3.65
C THR A 9 32.23 -12.11 3.17
N SER A 10 32.17 -12.29 1.85
CA SER A 10 32.35 -13.58 1.18
C SER A 10 32.98 -13.34 -0.19
N PRO A 11 33.88 -14.23 -0.66
CA PRO A 11 34.40 -14.17 -2.01
C PRO A 11 33.36 -14.57 -3.08
N SER A 12 32.22 -15.15 -2.69
CA SER A 12 31.12 -15.56 -3.57
C SER A 12 29.77 -15.40 -2.89
N ILE A 13 28.73 -15.04 -3.64
CA ILE A 13 27.36 -14.90 -3.11
C ILE A 13 26.78 -16.25 -2.62
N ASP A 14 27.24 -17.37 -3.17
CA ASP A 14 26.80 -18.72 -2.78
C ASP A 14 27.73 -19.37 -1.73
N GLY A 15 28.75 -18.65 -1.28
CA GLY A 15 29.78 -19.16 -0.35
C GLY A 15 29.46 -18.88 1.13
N PRO A 16 30.26 -19.45 2.05
CA PRO A 16 30.14 -19.12 3.47
C PRO A 16 30.54 -17.67 3.73
N TYR A 17 29.76 -17.00 4.57
CA TYR A 17 29.99 -15.62 4.97
C TYR A 17 30.85 -15.56 6.23
N THR A 18 31.84 -14.66 6.24
CA THR A 18 32.66 -14.35 7.41
C THR A 18 32.13 -13.10 8.08
N TRP A 19 31.77 -13.19 9.35
CA TRP A 19 31.38 -12.03 10.14
C TRP A 19 32.54 -11.04 10.29
N CYS A 20 32.28 -9.76 10.09
CA CYS A 20 33.28 -8.71 10.20
C CYS A 20 33.12 -7.89 11.49
N ASP A 21 31.97 -7.22 11.66
CA ASP A 21 31.68 -6.39 12.85
C ASP A 21 30.18 -6.03 13.00
N LYS A 22 29.83 -5.29 14.06
CA LYS A 22 28.56 -4.55 14.24
C LYS A 22 28.76 -3.08 13.85
N ILE A 23 27.89 -2.55 12.98
CA ILE A 23 28.01 -1.16 12.46
C ILE A 23 27.15 -0.17 13.25
N GLY A 24 26.13 -0.62 13.99
CA GLY A 24 25.32 0.28 14.82
C GLY A 24 23.99 -0.30 15.26
N GLU A 25 23.15 0.55 15.85
CA GLU A 25 21.77 0.27 16.28
C GLU A 25 20.81 1.22 15.56
N GLY A 26 19.65 0.73 15.12
CA GLY A 26 18.74 1.53 14.30
C GLY A 26 17.66 0.73 13.56
N HIS A 27 17.09 1.33 12.51
CA HIS A 27 16.05 0.73 11.66
C HIS A 27 16.52 -0.63 11.08
N PRO A 28 15.66 -1.66 11.07
CA PRO A 28 16.05 -3.03 10.68
C PRO A 28 16.48 -3.21 9.23
N ASP A 29 16.06 -2.29 8.36
CA ASP A 29 16.20 -2.42 6.91
C ASP A 29 17.22 -1.42 6.37
N PRO A 30 18.53 -1.62 6.62
CA PRO A 30 19.54 -0.80 5.98
C PRO A 30 19.64 -1.12 4.48
N ASP A 31 20.04 -0.12 3.71
CA ASP A 31 20.44 -0.30 2.32
C ASP A 31 21.92 0.07 2.14
N ILE A 32 22.53 -0.42 1.05
CA ILE A 32 23.92 -0.07 0.71
C ILE A 32 23.99 0.56 -0.68
N GLY A 33 24.79 1.60 -0.81
CA GLY A 33 25.13 2.22 -2.08
C GLY A 33 26.64 2.26 -2.31
N PHE A 34 27.05 2.34 -3.57
CA PHE A 34 28.44 2.56 -3.93
C PHE A 34 28.60 3.89 -4.65
N ALA A 35 29.48 4.74 -4.14
CA ALA A 35 29.85 6.00 -4.76
C ALA A 35 31.32 6.31 -4.45
N GLU A 36 32.03 6.93 -5.40
CA GLU A 36 33.42 7.41 -5.18
C GLU A 36 34.40 6.36 -4.61
N GLY A 37 34.23 5.09 -4.99
CA GLY A 37 35.10 4.02 -4.49
C GLY A 37 34.76 3.52 -3.08
N ARG A 38 33.62 3.92 -2.52
CA ARG A 38 33.22 3.64 -1.13
C ARG A 38 31.84 3.00 -1.05
N PHE A 39 31.66 2.12 -0.08
CA PHE A 39 30.35 1.65 0.34
C PHE A 39 29.77 2.62 1.37
N TYR A 40 28.50 2.98 1.17
CA TYR A 40 27.71 3.78 2.09
C TYR A 40 26.59 2.92 2.64
N LEU A 41 26.48 2.86 3.97
CA LEU A 41 25.34 2.29 4.65
C LEU A 41 24.28 3.37 4.81
N PHE A 42 23.09 3.13 4.28
CA PHE A 42 21.92 3.97 4.47
C PHE A 42 21.04 3.34 5.54
N THR A 43 20.87 4.05 6.66
CA THR A 43 19.92 3.71 7.72
C THR A 43 19.00 4.90 7.94
N GLN A 44 17.71 4.65 8.23
CA GLN A 44 16.77 5.72 8.55
C GLN A 44 17.29 6.55 9.73
N GLN A 45 17.58 7.82 9.49
CA GLN A 45 17.92 8.82 10.49
C GLN A 45 16.65 9.51 11.02
N SER A 46 16.75 10.19 12.15
CA SER A 46 15.66 11.03 12.67
C SER A 46 15.34 12.23 11.78
N THR A 47 16.27 12.61 10.89
CA THR A 47 16.12 13.69 9.91
C THR A 47 15.47 13.23 8.61
N ASP A 48 15.38 11.92 8.39
CA ASP A 48 14.92 11.37 7.13
C ASP A 48 13.39 11.42 7.06
N PHE A 49 12.87 11.65 5.85
CA PHE A 49 11.44 11.71 5.62
C PHE A 49 10.79 10.34 5.86
N VAL A 50 9.74 10.32 6.69
CA VAL A 50 8.85 9.17 6.85
C VAL A 50 7.46 9.61 6.39
N SER A 51 6.95 8.98 5.34
CA SER A 51 5.56 9.20 4.92
C SER A 51 4.64 8.46 5.90
N PRO A 52 3.70 9.14 6.58
CA PRO A 52 2.87 8.49 7.60
C PRO A 52 1.89 7.47 7.03
N GLY A 53 1.59 7.50 5.73
CA GLY A 53 0.54 6.70 5.11
C GLY A 53 -0.84 6.92 5.77
N PRO A 54 -1.93 6.38 5.19
CA PRO A 54 -2.05 5.88 3.82
C PRO A 54 -1.96 7.03 2.77
N TRP A 55 -1.54 6.71 1.55
CA TRP A 55 -1.33 7.69 0.47
C TRP A 55 -2.62 8.08 -0.28
N VAL A 56 -3.76 7.53 0.14
CA VAL A 56 -5.13 7.87 -0.30
C VAL A 56 -6.00 7.83 0.95
N GLU A 57 -6.50 8.98 1.42
CA GLU A 57 -6.99 9.06 2.81
C GLU A 57 -8.51 8.92 2.98
N GLN A 58 -9.34 9.53 2.13
CA GLN A 58 -10.79 9.32 2.19
C GLN A 58 -11.40 9.07 0.81
N VAL A 59 -11.87 7.84 0.64
CA VAL A 59 -12.65 7.38 -0.51
C VAL A 59 -13.99 6.88 0.02
N GLU A 60 -15.08 7.52 -0.40
CA GLU A 60 -16.42 6.99 -0.18
C GLU A 60 -16.95 6.43 -1.49
N VAL A 61 -17.61 5.27 -1.43
CA VAL A 61 -18.22 4.62 -2.59
C VAL A 61 -19.66 4.25 -2.29
N ARG A 62 -20.47 4.19 -3.34
CA ARG A 62 -21.78 3.52 -3.33
C ARG A 62 -22.03 2.85 -4.67
N VAL A 63 -22.85 1.81 -4.67
CA VAL A 63 -23.26 1.08 -5.86
C VAL A 63 -24.78 1.06 -5.94
N GLY A 64 -25.30 1.27 -7.14
CA GLY A 64 -26.72 1.24 -7.45
C GLY A 64 -27.05 0.13 -8.43
N VAL A 65 -28.26 -0.42 -8.30
CA VAL A 65 -28.86 -1.42 -9.20
C VAL A 65 -30.15 -0.86 -9.79
N ASP A 66 -30.33 -1.06 -11.09
CA ASP A 66 -31.59 -0.84 -11.80
C ASP A 66 -32.42 -2.13 -11.74
N THR A 67 -33.49 -2.13 -10.95
CA THR A 67 -34.43 -3.25 -10.78
C THR A 67 -35.63 -3.15 -11.73
N THR A 68 -35.76 -2.03 -12.46
CA THR A 68 -36.92 -1.71 -13.30
C THR A 68 -36.64 -1.80 -14.81
N ASN A 69 -35.37 -1.91 -15.19
CA ASN A 69 -34.88 -1.94 -16.58
C ASN A 69 -35.17 -0.63 -17.36
N ASP A 70 -35.16 0.51 -16.67
CA ASP A 70 -35.35 1.83 -17.29
C ASP A 70 -34.02 2.55 -17.56
N GLY A 71 -32.89 1.94 -17.17
CA GLY A 71 -31.55 2.48 -17.33
C GLY A 71 -31.09 3.37 -16.17
N THR A 72 -31.93 3.55 -15.14
CA THR A 72 -31.62 4.36 -13.96
C THR A 72 -31.60 3.48 -12.71
N PRO A 73 -30.53 3.51 -11.90
CA PRO A 73 -30.51 2.75 -10.66
C PRO A 73 -31.53 3.29 -9.64
N ASP A 74 -32.48 2.46 -9.25
CA ASP A 74 -33.52 2.77 -8.25
C ASP A 74 -33.18 2.30 -6.83
N THR A 75 -32.23 1.36 -6.70
CA THR A 75 -31.79 0.81 -5.42
C THR A 75 -30.31 1.08 -5.23
N TRP A 76 -29.93 1.76 -4.14
CA TRP A 76 -28.55 2.15 -3.85
C TRP A 76 -28.09 1.64 -2.50
N THR A 77 -26.79 1.31 -2.39
CA THR A 77 -26.13 1.21 -1.08
C THR A 77 -25.98 2.61 -0.47
N ASP A 78 -25.81 2.65 0.85
CA ASP A 78 -25.32 3.83 1.53
C ASP A 78 -23.90 4.19 1.06
N TRP A 79 -23.56 5.46 1.18
CA TRP A 79 -22.17 5.90 1.06
C TRP A 79 -21.33 5.24 2.14
N THR A 80 -20.30 4.52 1.72
CA THR A 80 -19.41 3.77 2.61
C THR A 80 -17.97 4.19 2.37
N GLU A 81 -17.27 4.57 3.43
CA GLU A 81 -15.83 4.81 3.39
C GLU A 81 -15.09 3.48 3.21
N VAL A 82 -14.23 3.41 2.19
CA VAL A 82 -13.43 2.23 1.88
C VAL A 82 -11.96 2.58 1.90
N LYS A 83 -11.11 1.65 2.37
CA LYS A 83 -9.68 1.87 2.53
C LYS A 83 -8.88 0.75 1.91
N GLU A 84 -7.82 1.15 1.21
CA GLU A 84 -6.74 0.24 0.87
C GLU A 84 -5.87 0.03 2.10
N THR A 85 -5.39 -1.20 2.29
CA THR A 85 -4.45 -1.53 3.37
C THR A 85 -3.15 -2.08 2.81
N TYR A 86 -2.08 -1.85 3.56
CA TYR A 86 -0.73 -2.24 3.20
C TYR A 86 -0.15 -3.08 4.32
N ASP A 87 0.56 -4.15 3.96
CA ASP A 87 1.15 -5.09 4.90
C ASP A 87 2.53 -5.54 4.42
N ASP A 88 3.32 -6.11 5.32
CA ASP A 88 4.59 -6.71 4.94
C ASP A 88 4.38 -7.94 4.04
N THR A 89 5.35 -8.21 3.16
CA THR A 89 5.38 -9.46 2.40
C THR A 89 6.42 -10.37 3.02
N PRO A 90 6.04 -11.48 3.68
CA PRO A 90 6.99 -12.36 4.33
C PRO A 90 8.12 -12.81 3.40
N GLY A 91 9.36 -12.62 3.84
CA GLY A 91 10.56 -12.98 3.09
C GLY A 91 11.02 -11.95 2.05
N LEU A 92 10.33 -10.81 1.90
CA LEU A 92 10.71 -9.72 1.00
C LEU A 92 10.82 -8.40 1.76
N SER A 93 11.98 -7.76 1.74
CA SER A 93 12.22 -6.50 2.47
C SER A 93 11.68 -5.26 1.76
N LYS A 94 11.44 -5.32 0.44
CA LYS A 94 11.07 -4.15 -0.38
C LYS A 94 9.70 -4.26 -1.04
N HIS A 95 8.97 -5.33 -0.78
CA HIS A 95 7.66 -5.55 -1.37
C HIS A 95 6.58 -5.40 -0.30
N VAL A 96 5.65 -4.48 -0.56
CA VAL A 96 4.49 -4.25 0.30
C VAL A 96 3.29 -4.93 -0.33
N LYS A 97 2.60 -5.75 0.46
CA LYS A 97 1.36 -6.38 0.04
C LYS A 97 0.24 -5.36 0.13
N ARG A 98 -0.43 -5.11 -0.99
CA ARG A 98 -1.56 -4.19 -1.09
C ARG A 98 -2.88 -4.95 -1.10
N THR A 99 -3.79 -4.59 -0.21
CA THR A 99 -5.17 -5.11 -0.20
C THR A 99 -6.11 -4.00 -0.69
N PRO A 100 -6.73 -4.15 -1.88
CA PRO A 100 -7.60 -3.12 -2.44
C PRO A 100 -8.76 -2.78 -1.51
N ALA A 101 -9.20 -1.52 -1.57
CA ALA A 101 -10.46 -1.07 -0.97
C ALA A 101 -11.64 -1.86 -1.57
N LYS A 102 -12.56 -2.34 -0.73
CA LYS A 102 -13.70 -3.17 -1.15
C LYS A 102 -14.99 -2.72 -0.46
N LEU A 103 -16.09 -2.81 -1.20
CA LEU A 103 -17.45 -2.67 -0.71
C LEU A 103 -18.14 -4.02 -0.84
N ASP A 104 -18.86 -4.45 0.21
CA ASP A 104 -19.72 -5.62 0.16
C ASP A 104 -21.05 -5.27 -0.50
N LEU A 105 -21.44 -6.08 -1.49
CA LEU A 105 -22.61 -5.86 -2.34
C LEU A 105 -23.68 -6.95 -2.18
N THR A 106 -23.50 -7.93 -1.28
CA THR A 106 -24.43 -9.07 -1.15
C THR A 106 -25.85 -8.67 -0.74
N GLY A 107 -26.05 -7.45 -0.23
CA GLY A 107 -27.36 -6.92 0.14
C GLY A 107 -28.16 -6.32 -1.03
N LEU A 108 -27.56 -6.16 -2.21
CA LEU A 108 -28.23 -5.59 -3.37
C LEU A 108 -29.13 -6.62 -4.05
N PRO A 109 -30.32 -6.23 -4.55
CA PRO A 109 -31.22 -7.13 -5.27
C PRO A 109 -30.65 -7.47 -6.66
N ALA A 110 -31.21 -8.51 -7.27
CA ALA A 110 -31.01 -8.76 -8.70
C ALA A 110 -31.59 -7.60 -9.52
N GLY A 111 -30.91 -7.23 -10.61
CA GLY A 111 -31.36 -6.17 -11.51
C GLY A 111 -30.78 -6.31 -12.91
N TYR A 112 -31.12 -5.33 -13.74
CA TYR A 112 -30.82 -5.29 -15.17
C TYR A 112 -29.56 -4.48 -15.50
N GLY A 113 -29.14 -3.61 -14.58
CA GLY A 113 -27.95 -2.78 -14.71
C GLY A 113 -27.39 -2.37 -13.35
N CYS A 114 -26.14 -1.91 -13.35
CA CYS A 114 -25.49 -1.35 -12.17
C CYS A 114 -24.76 -0.05 -12.49
N SER A 115 -24.67 0.82 -11.49
CA SER A 115 -23.85 2.02 -11.50
C SER A 115 -23.04 2.09 -10.22
N PHE A 116 -21.95 2.85 -10.23
CA PHE A 116 -21.21 3.16 -9.02
C PHE A 116 -20.88 4.63 -9.00
N GLU A 117 -20.71 5.15 -7.79
CA GLU A 117 -20.23 6.50 -7.58
C GLU A 117 -19.10 6.49 -6.56
N LEU A 118 -18.20 7.46 -6.70
CA LEU A 118 -17.06 7.63 -5.83
C LEU A 118 -16.93 9.11 -5.42
N LYS A 119 -16.54 9.32 -4.17
CA LYS A 119 -16.10 10.63 -3.66
C LYS A 119 -14.68 10.48 -3.19
N LEU A 120 -13.81 11.35 -3.70
CA LEU A 120 -12.45 11.50 -3.24
C LEU A 120 -12.34 12.80 -2.48
N LYS A 121 -11.85 12.73 -1.25
CA LYS A 121 -11.52 13.92 -0.48
C LYS A 121 -10.07 13.83 -0.05
N ASP A 122 -9.29 14.80 -0.51
CA ASP A 122 -7.93 15.00 -0.03
C ASP A 122 -7.99 15.80 1.27
N THR A 123 -7.81 15.11 2.39
CA THR A 123 -7.74 15.66 3.73
C THR A 123 -6.32 16.00 4.17
N THR A 124 -5.33 15.79 3.30
CA THR A 124 -3.91 15.95 3.62
C THR A 124 -3.33 17.28 3.13
N GLU A 125 -2.20 17.68 3.71
CA GLU A 125 -1.37 18.79 3.18
C GLU A 125 -0.43 18.32 2.04
N ASN A 126 -0.55 17.07 1.59
CA ASN A 126 0.36 16.52 0.60
C ASN A 126 0.23 17.27 -0.73
N LYS A 127 1.38 17.50 -1.37
CA LYS A 127 1.41 18.04 -2.74
C LYS A 127 0.87 17.04 -3.76
N SER A 128 1.04 15.75 -3.49
CA SER A 128 0.50 14.66 -4.31
C SER A 128 -1.01 14.54 -4.14
N LYS A 129 -1.74 14.38 -5.25
CA LYS A 129 -3.19 14.14 -5.25
C LYS A 129 -3.51 12.66 -5.39
N PRO A 130 -4.62 12.18 -4.80
CA PRO A 130 -5.06 10.81 -4.98
C PRO A 130 -5.35 10.54 -6.46
N MET A 131 -4.97 9.35 -6.92
CA MET A 131 -5.21 8.88 -8.29
C MET A 131 -6.01 7.59 -8.24
N ILE A 132 -7.05 7.51 -9.07
CA ILE A 132 -7.78 6.25 -9.30
C ILE A 132 -7.04 5.52 -10.42
N ASP A 133 -6.41 4.41 -10.08
CA ASP A 133 -5.73 3.54 -11.04
C ASP A 133 -6.75 2.61 -11.74
N LYS A 134 -7.58 1.91 -10.96
CA LYS A 134 -8.54 0.91 -11.47
C LYS A 134 -9.78 0.80 -10.59
N VAL A 135 -10.93 0.63 -11.24
CA VAL A 135 -12.18 0.17 -10.62
C VAL A 135 -12.52 -1.20 -11.19
N THR A 136 -12.88 -2.17 -10.33
CA THR A 136 -13.27 -3.52 -10.75
C THR A 136 -14.63 -3.86 -10.14
N LEU A 137 -15.60 -4.18 -10.99
CA LEU A 137 -16.88 -4.76 -10.59
C LEU A 137 -16.88 -6.24 -10.96
N THR A 138 -17.32 -7.09 -10.06
CA THR A 138 -17.40 -8.54 -10.26
C THR A 138 -18.83 -8.98 -10.00
N PHE A 139 -19.35 -9.84 -10.87
CA PHE A 139 -20.72 -10.38 -10.82
C PHE A 139 -20.62 -11.91 -10.78
N GLU A 140 -21.61 -12.56 -10.17
CA GLU A 140 -21.79 -14.02 -10.21
C GLU A 140 -22.68 -14.44 -11.39
#